data_AF-A0A7M3SW64-F1
#
_entry.id   AF-A0A7M3SW64-F1
#
_cell.length_a   1.000
_cell.length_b   1.000
_cell.length_c   1.000
_cell.angle_alpha   90.00
_cell.angle_beta   90.00
_cell.angle_gamma   90.00
#
_symmetry.space_group_name_H-M   'P 1'
#
loop_
_entity.id
_entity.type
_entity.pdbx_description
1 polymer ?
#
loop_
_entity_poly.entity_id
_entity_poly.type
_entity_poly.pdbx_seq_one_letter_code
_entity_poly.pdbx_strand_id
1 'polypeptide(L)'
;MIGIILWIDLTTSIWQDYAIISGLAGGLVTFLLTALVVDRVVARSTHERWAPVTRIALGDLRRMLTADIPEVTTGMRRLPTPETAQSSLADLREAASDERDRVAAVLGRWSSFLAASADVVDVMDAIAELAEKLDVIDVLATSTQHGSTESDITQLRAEIDDYHAACQNLIRRIDDALDTYKFSRRRRTSVRP
;
A
#
# COMPACT_ATOMS: atom_id res chain seq x y z
N MET A 1 -35.23 -62.19 -20.73
CA MET A 1 -35.51 -60.86 -21.36
C MET A 1 -35.51 -59.75 -20.32
N ILE A 2 -36.35 -59.82 -19.28
CA ILE A 2 -36.44 -58.79 -18.22
C ILE A 2 -35.08 -58.54 -17.51
N GLY A 3 -34.31 -59.59 -17.20
CA GLY A 3 -32.99 -59.45 -16.57
C GLY A 3 -31.93 -58.75 -17.44
N ILE A 4 -32.04 -58.84 -18.78
CA ILE A 4 -31.12 -58.15 -19.71
C ILE A 4 -31.48 -56.67 -19.78
N ILE A 5 -32.77 -56.35 -19.77
CA ILE A 5 -33.26 -54.96 -19.76
C ILE A 5 -32.83 -54.26 -18.46
N LEU A 6 -33.00 -54.92 -17.30
CA LEU A 6 -32.54 -54.40 -16.01
C LEU A 6 -31.02 -54.20 -15.94
N TRP A 7 -30.24 -55.10 -16.53
CA TRP A 7 -28.78 -54.98 -16.57
C TRP A 7 -28.33 -53.77 -17.41
N ILE A 8 -28.92 -53.60 -18.60
CA ILE A 8 -28.64 -52.46 -19.48
C ILE A 8 -29.05 -51.15 -18.79
N ASP A 9 -30.21 -51.11 -18.15
CA ASP A 9 -30.69 -49.90 -17.48
C ASP A 9 -29.80 -49.49 -16.31
N LEU A 10 -29.40 -50.45 -15.45
CA LEU A 10 -28.52 -50.19 -14.31
C LEU A 10 -27.12 -49.75 -14.76
N THR A 11 -26.54 -50.42 -15.76
CA THR A 11 -25.23 -50.04 -16.30
C THR A 11 -25.27 -48.67 -16.96
N THR A 12 -26.33 -48.36 -17.70
CA THR A 12 -26.50 -47.06 -18.37
C THR A 12 -26.66 -45.92 -17.36
N SER A 13 -27.43 -46.13 -16.29
CA SER A 13 -27.61 -45.16 -15.19
C SER A 13 -26.29 -44.84 -14.49
N ILE A 14 -25.47 -45.85 -14.18
CA ILE A 14 -24.16 -45.63 -13.53
C ILE A 14 -23.24 -44.82 -14.43
N TRP A 15 -23.15 -45.16 -15.72
CA TRP A 15 -22.33 -44.40 -16.68
C TRP A 15 -22.82 -42.97 -16.86
N GLN A 16 -24.13 -42.74 -16.84
CA GLN A 16 -24.73 -41.42 -16.95
C GLN A 16 -24.37 -40.54 -15.75
N ASP A 17 -24.44 -41.07 -14.52
CA ASP A 17 -24.07 -40.33 -13.31
C ASP A 17 -22.57 -39.98 -13.28
N TYR A 18 -21.71 -40.92 -13.67
CA TYR A 18 -20.27 -40.66 -13.81
C TYR A 18 -19.97 -39.60 -14.90
N ALA A 19 -20.68 -39.62 -16.03
CA ALA A 19 -20.53 -38.63 -17.09
C ALA A 19 -20.97 -37.24 -16.63
N ILE A 20 -22.07 -37.14 -15.87
CA ILE A 20 -22.57 -35.87 -15.32
C ILE A 20 -21.58 -35.31 -14.28
N ILE A 21 -21.11 -36.14 -13.34
CA ILE A 21 -20.17 -35.71 -12.30
C ILE A 21 -18.82 -35.31 -12.91
N SER A 22 -18.30 -36.07 -13.87
CA SER A 22 -17.04 -35.74 -14.55
C SER A 22 -17.16 -34.48 -15.42
N GLY A 23 -18.30 -34.26 -16.07
CA GLY A 23 -18.59 -33.02 -16.79
C GLY A 23 -18.64 -31.80 -15.86
N LEU A 24 -19.30 -31.92 -14.70
CA LEU A 24 -19.35 -30.88 -13.68
C LEU A 24 -17.97 -30.60 -13.07
N ALA A 25 -17.21 -31.65 -12.73
CA ALA A 25 -15.87 -31.51 -12.19
C ALA A 25 -14.91 -30.90 -13.22
N GLY A 26 -14.97 -31.33 -14.48
CA GLY A 26 -14.18 -30.76 -15.57
C GLY A 26 -14.52 -29.29 -15.82
N GLY A 27 -15.81 -28.94 -15.78
CA GLY A 27 -16.27 -27.55 -15.85
C GLY A 27 -15.75 -26.70 -14.70
N LEU A 28 -15.83 -27.22 -13.46
CA LEU A 28 -15.33 -26.53 -12.27
C LEU A 28 -13.81 -26.31 -12.33
N VAL A 29 -13.03 -27.32 -12.71
CA VAL A 29 -11.57 -27.21 -12.84
C VAL A 29 -11.21 -26.19 -13.93
N THR A 30 -11.89 -26.24 -15.08
CA THR A 30 -11.67 -25.30 -16.17
C THR A 30 -12.03 -23.88 -15.75
N PHE A 31 -13.14 -23.70 -15.02
CA PHE A 31 -13.54 -22.42 -14.49
C PHE A 31 -12.52 -21.85 -13.50
N LEU A 32 -12.08 -22.66 -12.52
CA LEU A 32 -11.08 -22.25 -11.54
C LEU A 32 -9.75 -21.89 -12.21
N LEU A 33 -9.30 -22.69 -13.16
CA LEU A 33 -8.06 -22.44 -13.89
C LEU A 33 -8.17 -21.20 -14.77
N THR A 34 -9.33 -20.98 -15.41
CA THR A 34 -9.62 -19.77 -16.17
C THR A 34 -9.63 -18.55 -15.26
N ALA A 35 -10.31 -18.60 -14.12
CA ALA A 35 -10.33 -17.48 -13.16
C ALA A 35 -8.91 -17.13 -12.71
N LEU A 36 -8.11 -18.14 -12.31
CA LEU A 36 -6.75 -17.93 -11.81
C LEU A 36 -5.81 -17.36 -12.90
N VAL A 37 -5.93 -17.85 -14.14
CA VAL A 37 -5.10 -17.39 -15.27
C VAL A 37 -5.56 -16.02 -15.77
N VAL A 38 -6.86 -15.82 -15.97
CA VAL A 38 -7.43 -14.56 -16.46
C VAL A 38 -7.17 -13.45 -15.46
N ASP A 39 -7.43 -13.65 -14.17
CA ASP A 39 -7.14 -12.64 -13.15
C ASP A 39 -5.65 -12.28 -13.14
N ARG A 40 -4.76 -13.27 -13.26
CA ARG A 40 -3.32 -13.02 -13.29
C ARG A 40 -2.86 -12.28 -14.55
N VAL A 41 -3.42 -12.60 -15.72
CA VAL A 41 -3.09 -11.95 -17.00
C VAL A 41 -3.70 -10.54 -17.08
N VAL A 42 -4.93 -10.36 -16.60
CA VAL A 42 -5.61 -9.07 -16.53
C VAL A 42 -4.91 -8.16 -15.52
N ALA A 43 -4.55 -8.67 -14.35
CA ALA A 43 -3.76 -7.92 -13.36
C ALA A 43 -2.41 -7.47 -13.95
N ARG A 44 -1.70 -8.36 -14.64
CA ARG A 44 -0.41 -8.04 -15.28
C ARG A 44 -0.53 -7.03 -16.42
N SER A 45 -1.54 -7.16 -17.28
CA SER A 45 -1.75 -6.23 -18.39
C SER A 45 -2.21 -4.85 -17.92
N THR A 46 -3.06 -4.82 -16.88
CA THR A 46 -3.47 -3.59 -16.21
C THR A 46 -2.26 -2.89 -15.56
N HIS A 47 -1.42 -3.66 -14.85
CA HIS A 47 -0.16 -3.17 -14.30
C HIS A 47 0.74 -2.53 -15.38
N GLU A 48 0.98 -3.22 -16.49
CA GLU A 48 1.82 -2.71 -17.58
C GLU A 48 1.26 -1.45 -18.26
N ARG A 49 -0.07 -1.32 -18.33
CA ARG A 49 -0.73 -0.15 -18.93
C ARG A 49 -0.58 1.09 -18.06
N TRP A 50 -0.68 0.94 -16.74
CA TRP A 50 -0.69 2.05 -15.80
C TRP A 50 0.69 2.36 -15.19
N ALA A 51 1.69 1.50 -15.39
CA ALA A 51 3.06 1.70 -14.92
C ALA A 51 3.66 3.10 -15.16
N PRO A 52 3.48 3.76 -16.34
CA PRO A 52 3.98 5.13 -16.54
C PRO A 52 3.28 6.16 -15.63
N VAL A 53 1.98 6.01 -15.40
CA VAL A 53 1.18 6.90 -14.56
C VAL A 53 1.53 6.67 -13.08
N THR A 54 1.66 5.41 -12.65
CA THR A 54 2.13 5.06 -11.30
C THR A 54 3.51 5.61 -11.01
N ARG A 55 4.43 5.56 -11.98
CA ARG A 55 5.75 6.19 -11.85
C ARG A 55 5.67 7.71 -11.69
N ILE A 56 4.78 8.38 -12.41
CA ILE A 56 4.58 9.83 -12.27
C ILE A 56 4.03 10.14 -10.88
N ALA A 57 3.00 9.42 -10.44
CA ALA A 57 2.40 9.61 -9.13
C ALA A 57 3.42 9.40 -7.99
N LEU A 58 4.17 8.29 -8.03
CA LEU A 58 5.24 8.01 -7.05
C LEU A 58 6.37 9.04 -7.10
N GLY A 59 6.75 9.50 -8.29
CA GLY A 59 7.78 10.52 -8.46
C GLY A 59 7.34 11.89 -7.94
N ASP A 60 6.08 12.26 -8.17
CA ASP A 60 5.47 13.49 -7.65
C ASP A 60 5.37 13.44 -6.12
N LEU A 61 4.94 12.29 -5.57
CA LEU A 61 4.88 12.04 -4.14
C LEU A 61 6.28 12.11 -3.50
N ARG A 62 7.28 11.43 -4.07
CA ARG A 62 8.69 11.54 -3.65
C ARG A 62 9.15 13.00 -3.65
N ARG A 63 8.92 13.73 -4.75
CA ARG A 63 9.37 15.12 -4.89
C ARG A 63 8.74 16.03 -3.83
N MET A 64 7.46 15.84 -3.54
CA MET A 64 6.76 16.62 -2.52
C MET A 64 7.16 16.27 -1.08
N LEU A 65 7.56 15.02 -0.83
CA LEU A 65 8.01 14.56 0.49
C LEU A 65 9.50 14.85 0.76
N THR A 66 10.35 14.89 -0.27
CA THR A 66 11.80 15.09 -0.11
C THR A 66 12.26 16.54 -0.27
N ALA A 67 11.49 17.40 -0.93
CA ALA A 67 11.88 18.72 -1.50
C ALA A 67 13.35 18.94 -1.82
N ASP A 68 13.59 19.00 -3.12
CA ASP A 68 14.79 19.55 -3.73
C ASP A 68 14.40 20.82 -4.53
N ILE A 69 13.62 21.74 -3.92
CA ILE A 69 13.24 23.03 -4.52
C ILE A 69 13.80 24.15 -3.62
N PRO A 70 14.71 25.01 -4.12
CA PRO A 70 15.54 25.88 -3.28
C PRO A 70 14.82 26.99 -2.50
N GLU A 71 13.54 27.26 -2.78
CA GLU A 71 12.84 28.47 -2.30
C GLU A 71 11.67 28.20 -1.36
N VAL A 72 11.34 26.95 -1.07
CA VAL A 72 10.24 26.65 -0.14
C VAL A 72 10.69 25.58 0.85
N THR A 73 10.40 25.84 2.12
CA THR A 73 10.41 24.92 3.25
C THR A 73 9.49 23.72 3.02
N THR A 74 9.84 22.83 2.08
CA THR A 74 8.93 21.78 1.57
C THR A 74 9.48 20.35 1.62
N GLY A 75 10.38 20.01 2.53
CA GLY A 75 10.66 18.58 2.85
C GLY A 75 9.68 18.06 3.90
N MET A 76 9.60 16.75 4.11
CA MET A 76 9.08 16.19 5.37
C MET A 76 9.77 16.90 6.52
N ARG A 77 8.99 17.57 7.37
CA ARG A 77 9.57 18.42 8.41
C ARG A 77 10.09 17.55 9.55
N ARG A 78 11.33 17.84 9.98
CA ARG A 78 11.84 17.27 11.23
C ARG A 78 11.11 17.95 12.39
N LEU A 79 10.24 17.20 13.07
CA LEU A 79 9.55 17.70 14.27
C LEU A 79 10.57 18.09 15.36
N PRO A 80 10.33 19.18 16.10
CA PRO A 80 11.19 19.59 17.19
C PRO A 80 11.10 18.59 18.35
N THR A 81 12.24 18.06 18.81
CA THR A 81 12.28 17.13 19.94
C THR A 81 12.26 17.93 21.25
N PRO A 82 11.28 17.72 22.15
CA PRO A 82 11.21 18.46 23.41
C PRO A 82 12.35 18.03 24.34
N GLU A 83 13.19 18.97 24.78
CA GLU A 83 14.36 18.67 25.61
C GLU A 83 14.00 18.51 27.09
N THR A 84 12.95 19.17 27.58
CA THR A 84 12.55 19.16 29.00
C THR A 84 11.02 19.14 29.18
N ALA A 85 10.54 18.80 30.38
CA ALA A 85 9.13 18.88 30.74
C ALA A 85 8.55 20.31 30.70
N GLN A 86 9.40 21.34 30.72
CA GLN A 86 9.04 22.75 30.61
C GLN A 86 9.07 23.29 29.17
N SER A 87 9.46 22.47 28.18
CA SER A 87 9.47 22.88 26.77
C SER A 87 8.05 23.27 26.34
N SER A 88 7.92 24.35 25.57
CA SER A 88 6.65 24.68 24.93
C SER A 88 6.28 23.58 23.94
N LEU A 89 5.22 22.83 24.25
CA LEU A 89 4.68 21.80 23.36
C LEU A 89 3.75 22.36 22.28
N ALA A 90 3.39 23.63 22.37
CA ALA A 90 2.54 24.31 21.37
C ALA A 90 3.20 24.27 19.98
N ASP A 91 4.48 24.59 19.91
CA ASP A 91 5.24 24.63 18.64
C ASP A 91 5.38 23.23 18.03
N LEU A 92 5.51 22.19 18.86
CA LEU A 92 5.52 20.79 18.41
C LEU A 92 4.16 20.38 17.82
N ARG A 93 3.06 20.75 18.48
CA ARG A 93 1.71 20.44 18.02
C ARG A 93 1.37 21.15 16.73
N GLU A 94 1.70 22.43 16.62
CA GLU A 94 1.54 23.19 15.38
C GLU A 94 2.36 22.55 14.24
N ALA A 95 3.62 22.19 14.51
CA ALA A 95 4.46 21.51 13.53
C ALA A 95 3.93 20.12 13.12
N ALA A 96 3.37 19.34 14.05
CA ALA A 96 2.78 18.03 13.76
C ALA A 96 1.49 18.15 12.95
N SER A 97 0.62 19.12 13.27
CA SER A 97 -0.61 19.41 12.53
C SER A 97 -0.30 19.86 11.10
N ASP A 98 0.63 20.80 10.93
CA ASP A 98 1.05 21.29 9.61
C ASP A 98 1.58 20.15 8.73
N GLU A 99 2.39 19.26 9.31
CA GLU A 99 2.95 18.12 8.59
C GLU A 99 1.88 17.10 8.20
N ARG A 100 0.92 16.83 9.09
CA ARG A 100 -0.22 15.96 8.79
C ARG A 100 -1.05 16.51 7.63
N ASP A 101 -1.43 17.78 7.68
CA ASP A 101 -2.23 18.42 6.63
C ASP A 101 -1.51 18.39 5.29
N ARG A 102 -0.18 18.51 5.33
CA ARG A 102 0.66 18.45 4.16
C ARG A 102 0.75 17.04 3.55
N VAL A 103 0.94 16.02 4.38
CA VAL A 103 0.89 14.61 3.94
C VAL A 103 -0.48 14.30 3.34
N ALA A 104 -1.56 14.76 3.98
CA ALA A 104 -2.92 14.59 3.48
C ALA A 104 -3.14 15.31 2.13
N ALA A 105 -2.61 16.52 1.95
CA ALA A 105 -2.70 17.24 0.68
C ALA A 105 -1.95 16.55 -0.47
N VAL A 106 -0.76 16.00 -0.19
CA VAL A 106 0.04 15.24 -1.17
C VAL A 106 -0.69 13.97 -1.57
N LEU A 107 -1.23 13.23 -0.59
CA LEU A 107 -2.04 12.04 -0.83
C LEU A 107 -3.30 12.36 -1.63
N GLY A 108 -4.00 13.44 -1.31
CA GLY A 108 -5.28 13.79 -1.93
C GLY A 108 -5.22 13.92 -3.46
N ARG A 109 -4.06 14.29 -4.01
CA ARG A 109 -3.87 14.39 -5.47
C ARG A 109 -3.91 13.03 -6.18
N TRP A 110 -3.37 12.00 -5.56
CA TRP A 110 -3.15 10.70 -6.19
C TRP A 110 -3.88 9.55 -5.51
N SER A 111 -4.59 9.78 -4.39
CA SER A 111 -5.21 8.75 -3.54
C SER A 111 -6.14 7.82 -4.32
N SER A 112 -7.04 8.35 -5.14
CA SER A 112 -7.97 7.55 -5.95
C SER A 112 -7.26 6.67 -6.98
N PHE A 113 -6.10 7.11 -7.48
CA PHE A 113 -5.30 6.36 -8.44
C PHE A 113 -4.42 5.32 -7.76
N LEU A 114 -3.78 5.69 -6.64
CA LEU A 114 -2.90 4.80 -5.86
C LEU A 114 -3.68 3.70 -5.14
N ALA A 115 -4.87 3.99 -4.62
CA ALA A 115 -5.75 3.01 -4.00
C ALA A 115 -6.21 1.91 -4.97
N ALA A 116 -6.26 2.22 -6.27
CA ALA A 116 -6.58 1.25 -7.32
C ALA A 116 -5.34 0.46 -7.81
N SER A 117 -4.14 0.80 -7.34
CA SER A 117 -2.87 0.22 -7.79
C SER A 117 -2.34 -0.74 -6.73
N ALA A 118 -2.46 -2.05 -6.98
CA ALA A 118 -1.99 -3.11 -6.08
C ALA A 118 -0.49 -3.02 -5.75
N ASP A 119 0.31 -2.43 -6.64
CA ASP A 119 1.77 -2.35 -6.49
C ASP A 119 2.25 -1.24 -5.54
N VAL A 120 1.33 -0.42 -5.01
CA VAL A 120 1.66 0.73 -4.16
C VAL A 120 1.08 0.57 -2.75
N VAL A 121 0.56 -0.62 -2.43
CA VAL A 121 0.01 -0.95 -1.10
C VAL A 121 1.04 -0.69 0.00
N ASP A 122 2.27 -1.18 -0.17
CA ASP A 122 3.35 -0.98 0.82
C ASP A 122 3.71 0.48 1.08
N VAL A 123 3.50 1.36 0.09
CA VAL A 123 3.71 2.81 0.22
C VAL A 123 2.51 3.46 0.88
N MET A 124 1.28 3.07 0.51
CA MET A 124 0.06 3.57 1.14
C MET A 124 -0.03 3.20 2.62
N ASP A 125 0.35 1.96 2.97
CA ASP A 125 0.41 1.49 4.35
C ASP A 125 1.44 2.29 5.17
N ALA A 126 2.62 2.54 4.59
CA ALA A 126 3.64 3.36 5.25
C ALA A 126 3.22 4.83 5.45
N ILE A 127 2.39 5.38 4.56
CA ILE A 127 1.83 6.72 4.73
C ILE A 127 0.74 6.73 5.81
N ALA A 128 -0.09 5.68 5.87
CA ALA A 128 -1.10 5.54 6.92
C ALA A 128 -0.45 5.43 8.31
N GLU A 129 0.61 4.62 8.43
CA GLU A 129 1.42 4.51 9.66
C GLU A 129 1.98 5.88 10.07
N LEU A 130 2.47 6.66 9.11
CA LEU A 130 3.02 7.99 9.39
C LEU A 130 1.94 8.98 9.88
N ALA A 131 0.75 8.94 9.29
CA ALA A 131 -0.38 9.75 9.74
C ALA A 131 -0.83 9.36 11.16
N GLU A 132 -0.87 8.06 11.47
CA GLU A 132 -1.19 7.56 12.81
C GLU A 132 -0.15 8.05 13.84
N LYS A 133 1.14 8.00 13.51
CA LYS A 133 2.21 8.51 14.38
C LYS A 133 2.06 10.00 14.69
N LEU A 134 1.70 10.81 13.70
CA LEU A 134 1.45 12.25 13.90
C LEU A 134 0.26 12.48 14.86
N ASP A 135 -0.80 11.68 14.75
CA ASP A 135 -1.95 11.75 15.65
C ASP A 135 -1.59 11.33 17.09
N VAL A 136 -0.78 10.28 17.25
CA VAL A 136 -0.26 9.86 18.56
C VAL A 136 0.61 10.97 19.17
N ILE A 137 1.46 11.64 18.38
CA ILE A 137 2.29 12.75 18.86
C ILE A 137 1.43 13.91 19.35
N ASP A 138 0.35 14.31 18.65
CA ASP A 138 -0.54 15.37 19.11
C ASP A 138 -1.29 14.98 20.40
N VAL A 139 -1.76 13.74 20.50
CA VAL A 139 -2.42 13.22 21.71
C VAL A 139 -1.47 13.24 22.90
N LEU A 140 -0.24 12.70 22.72
CA LEU A 140 0.78 12.69 23.76
C LEU A 140 1.14 14.11 24.19
N ALA A 141 1.41 15.01 23.23
CA ALA A 141 1.74 16.41 23.51
C ALA A 141 0.62 17.13 24.29
N THR A 142 -0.64 16.87 23.95
CA THR A 142 -1.81 17.42 24.65
C THR A 142 -1.92 16.89 26.09
N SER A 143 -1.66 15.59 26.28
CA SER A 143 -1.73 14.95 27.59
C SER A 143 -0.64 15.46 28.54
N THR A 144 0.59 15.67 28.03
CA THR A 144 1.70 16.24 28.80
C THR A 144 1.44 17.68 29.24
N GLN A 145 0.70 18.48 28.46
CA GLN A 145 0.46 19.89 28.79
C GLN A 145 -0.28 20.13 30.12
N HIS A 146 -1.00 19.13 30.64
CA HIS A 146 -1.80 19.23 31.87
C HIS A 146 -1.08 18.72 33.14
N GLY A 147 0.21 18.39 33.04
CA GLY A 147 1.04 17.92 34.15
C GLY A 147 2.00 16.84 33.68
N SER A 148 3.14 17.25 33.13
CA SER A 148 4.12 16.33 32.54
C SER A 148 4.96 15.62 33.61
N THR A 149 5.08 14.31 33.50
CA THR A 149 6.13 13.53 34.16
C THR A 149 7.32 13.37 33.20
N GLU A 150 8.54 13.15 33.71
CA GLU A 150 9.72 12.87 32.86
C GLU A 150 9.50 11.60 31.99
N SER A 151 8.70 10.66 32.48
CA SER A 151 8.26 9.48 31.73
C SER A 151 7.47 9.84 30.47
N ASP A 152 6.59 10.83 30.55
CA ASP A 152 5.71 11.22 29.45
C ASP A 152 6.49 11.95 28.35
N ILE A 153 7.45 12.78 28.75
CA ILE A 153 8.38 13.42 27.82
C ILE A 153 9.29 12.39 27.16
N THR A 154 9.75 11.37 27.91
CA THR A 154 10.58 10.29 27.34
C THR A 154 9.79 9.49 26.30
N GLN A 155 8.51 9.18 26.57
CA GLN A 155 7.63 8.53 25.61
C GLN A 155 7.39 9.39 24.37
N LEU A 156 7.14 10.69 24.55
CA LEU A 156 6.96 11.62 23.43
C LEU A 156 8.22 11.74 22.56
N ARG A 157 9.41 11.78 23.15
CA ARG A 157 10.68 11.76 22.39
C ARG A 157 10.82 10.47 21.59
N ALA A 158 10.52 9.32 22.20
CA ALA A 158 10.59 8.04 21.50
C ALA A 158 9.65 7.99 20.29
N GLU A 159 8.41 8.49 20.43
CA GLU A 159 7.47 8.52 19.30
C GLU A 159 7.93 9.47 18.17
N ILE A 160 8.55 10.61 18.51
CA ILE A 160 9.12 11.54 17.53
C ILE A 160 10.29 10.88 16.78
N ASP A 161 11.16 10.15 17.47
CA ASP A 161 12.27 9.43 16.85
C ASP A 161 11.75 8.31 15.93
N ASP A 162 10.73 7.57 16.36
CA ASP A 162 10.05 6.56 15.54
C ASP A 162 9.38 7.18 14.31
N TYR A 163 8.79 8.37 14.44
CA TYR A 163 8.27 9.14 13.31
C TYR A 163 9.39 9.50 12.32
N HIS A 164 10.55 9.98 12.78
CA HIS A 164 11.68 10.28 11.88
C HIS A 164 12.18 9.01 11.16
N ALA A 165 12.21 7.86 11.84
CA ALA A 165 12.55 6.59 11.22
C ALA A 165 11.50 6.15 10.17
N ALA A 166 10.21 6.34 10.46
CA ALA A 166 9.11 6.06 9.54
C ALA A 166 9.20 6.93 8.26
N CYS A 167 9.53 8.22 8.38
CA CYS A 167 9.78 9.09 7.23
C CYS A 167 10.87 8.55 6.30
N GLN A 168 12.00 8.10 6.87
CA GLN A 168 13.10 7.52 6.08
C GLN A 168 12.68 6.21 5.41
N ASN A 169 11.92 5.37 6.12
CA ASN A 169 11.40 4.12 5.58
C ASN A 169 10.44 4.37 4.41
N LEU A 170 9.55 5.36 4.51
CA LEU A 170 8.65 5.74 3.44
C LEU A 170 9.41 6.18 2.17
N ILE A 171 10.41 7.05 2.31
CA ILE A 171 11.23 7.50 1.17
C ILE A 171 11.89 6.28 0.50
N ARG A 172 12.46 5.37 1.28
CA ARG A 172 13.07 4.15 0.76
C ARG A 172 12.06 3.26 0.01
N ARG A 173 10.85 3.07 0.55
CA ARG A 173 9.79 2.28 -0.11
C ARG A 173 9.35 2.91 -1.43
N ILE A 174 9.25 4.23 -1.49
CA ILE A 174 8.94 4.95 -2.73
C ILE A 174 10.07 4.76 -3.76
N ASP A 175 11.32 4.82 -3.33
CA ASP A 175 12.49 4.58 -4.19
C ASP A 175 12.54 3.15 -4.72
N ASP A 176 12.32 2.14 -3.87
CA ASP A 176 12.24 0.72 -4.24
C ASP A 176 11.11 0.46 -5.26
N ALA A 177 9.94 1.08 -5.04
CA ALA A 177 8.81 1.01 -5.98
C ALA A 177 9.17 1.67 -7.32
N LEU A 178 9.77 2.86 -7.30
CA LEU A 178 10.20 3.56 -8.52
C LEU A 178 11.24 2.78 -9.32
N ASP A 179 12.15 2.07 -8.65
CA ASP A 179 13.16 1.23 -9.28
C ASP A 179 12.53 0.00 -9.94
N THR A 180 11.54 -0.63 -9.31
CA THR A 180 10.76 -1.71 -9.92
C THR A 180 10.20 -1.28 -11.29
N TYR A 181 9.65 -0.07 -11.37
CA TYR A 181 9.14 0.50 -12.63
C TYR A 181 10.23 0.99 -13.62
N LYS A 182 11.50 1.17 -13.22
CA LYS A 182 12.62 1.45 -14.16
C LYS A 182 12.98 0.20 -14.97
N PHE A 183 12.97 -0.98 -14.36
CA PHE A 183 13.40 -2.23 -15.00
C PHE A 183 12.39 -2.79 -15.99
N SER A 184 11.08 -2.55 -15.80
CA SER A 184 10.01 -2.97 -16.72
C SER A 184 10.19 -2.40 -18.13
N ARG A 185 10.76 -1.18 -18.25
CA ARG A 185 11.03 -0.53 -19.55
C ARG A 185 12.22 -1.15 -20.30
N ARG A 186 13.27 -1.59 -19.60
CA ARG A 186 14.49 -2.15 -20.23
C ARG A 186 14.26 -3.54 -20.86
N ARG A 187 13.39 -4.38 -20.28
CA ARG A 187 13.03 -5.67 -20.88
C ARG A 187 12.29 -5.56 -22.22
N ARG A 188 11.56 -4.46 -22.47
CA ARG A 188 10.88 -4.23 -23.75
C ARG A 188 11.81 -3.79 -24.87
N THR A 189 12.97 -3.19 -24.56
CA THR A 189 13.91 -2.72 -25.59
C THR A 189 14.88 -3.80 -26.09
N SER A 190 14.99 -4.95 -25.41
CA SER A 190 15.89 -6.04 -25.82
C SER A 190 15.25 -7.10 -26.71
N VAL A 191 14.03 -6.87 -27.19
CA VAL A 191 13.38 -7.74 -28.19
C VAL A 191 13.14 -6.93 -29.45
N ARG A 192 14.15 -6.88 -30.31
CA ARG A 192 13.96 -6.70 -31.75
C ARG A 192 14.79 -7.76 -32.48
N PRO A 193 14.25 -8.32 -33.58
CA PRO A 193 14.79 -9.47 -34.29
C PRO A 193 16.17 -9.20 -34.92
#